data_AF-A0A1G0KU29-F1
#
_entry.id   AF-A0A1G0KU29-F1
#
_cell.length_a   1.000
_cell.length_b   1.000
_cell.length_c   1.000
_cell.angle_alpha   90.00
_cell.angle_beta   90.00
_cell.angle_gamma   90.00
#
_symmetry.space_group_name_H-M   'P 1'
#
loop_
_entity.id
_entity.type
_entity.pdbx_description
1 polymer ?
#
loop_
_entity_poly.entity_id
_entity_poly.type
_entity_poly.pdbx_seq_one_letter_code
_entity_poly.pdbx_strand_id
1 'polypeptide(L)' 'MKGKIDQLAQSPESMSHVKRLSGMEGYRLRVGDWRVVYTLEEARLIIAVVDIGSRGGIYK' A
#
# COMPACT_ATOMS: atom_id res chain seq x y z
N MET A 1 -2.13 -5.87 -10.95
CA MET A 1 -1.89 -6.00 -9.49
C MET A 1 -0.47 -6.47 -9.19
N LYS A 2 -0.09 -7.69 -9.61
CA LYS A 2 1.17 -8.37 -9.22
C LYS A 2 2.44 -7.53 -9.37
N GLY A 3 2.70 -6.94 -10.54
CA GLY A 3 3.95 -6.18 -10.77
C GLY A 3 4.17 -4.98 -9.85
N LYS A 4 3.09 -4.30 -9.41
CA LYS A 4 3.19 -3.18 -8.46
C LYS A 4 3.48 -3.64 -7.02
N ILE A 5 3.03 -4.84 -6.66
CA ILE A 5 3.31 -5.44 -5.35
C ILE A 5 4.73 -5.98 -5.31
N ASP A 6 5.18 -6.62 -6.39
CA ASP A 6 6.57 -7.07 -6.51
C ASP A 6 7.55 -5.88 -6.42
N GLN A 7 7.23 -4.76 -7.07
CA GLN A 7 8.01 -3.53 -6.96
C GLN A 7 7.99 -2.94 -5.54
N LEU A 8 6.82 -2.95 -4.88
CA LEU A 8 6.69 -2.51 -3.49
C LEU A 8 7.56 -3.35 -2.55
N ALA A 9 7.65 -4.66 -2.76
CA ALA A 9 8.47 -5.56 -1.95
C ALA A 9 9.98 -5.36 -2.17
N GLN A 10 10.40 -4.97 -3.38
CA GLN A 10 11.80 -4.76 -3.72
C GLN A 10 12.33 -3.40 -3.23
N SER A 11 11.53 -2.35 -3.33
CA SER A 11 11.97 -0.99 -2.99
C SER A 11 10.78 -0.13 -2.53
N PRO A 12 10.35 -0.26 -1.26
CA PRO A 12 9.20 0.47 -0.74
C PRO A 12 9.35 2.00 -0.84
N GLU A 13 10.55 2.52 -0.58
CA GLU A 13 10.84 3.96 -0.57
C GLU A 13 10.81 4.61 -1.97
N SER A 14 11.03 3.83 -3.04
CA SER A 14 11.03 4.34 -4.42
C SER A 14 9.66 4.24 -5.10
N MET A 15 8.64 3.76 -4.38
CA MET A 15 7.32 3.50 -4.96
C MET A 15 6.55 4.79 -5.26
N SER A 16 6.17 4.92 -6.53
CA SER A 16 5.24 5.96 -6.99
C SER A 16 3.79 5.61 -6.64
N HIS A 17 2.96 6.66 -6.48
CA HIS A 17 1.54 6.56 -6.14
C HIS A 17 1.23 5.94 -4.76
N VAL A 18 2.21 6.00 -3.86
CA VAL A 18 2.03 5.76 -2.43
C VAL A 18 1.68 7.09 -1.76
N LYS A 19 0.73 7.05 -0.81
CA LYS A 19 0.48 8.17 0.12
C LYS A 19 0.39 7.63 1.54
N ARG A 20 0.96 8.35 2.51
CA ARG A 20 0.72 8.08 3.93
C ARG A 20 -0.76 8.34 4.26
N LEU A 21 -1.33 7.50 5.10
CA LEU A 21 -2.70 7.70 5.60
C LEU A 21 -2.72 8.80 6.66
N SER A 22 -3.84 9.52 6.73
CA SER A 22 -4.11 10.52 7.76
C SER A 22 -4.87 9.87 8.91
N GLY A 23 -4.42 10.08 10.15
CA GLY A 23 -5.13 9.60 11.35
C GLY A 23 -4.83 8.15 11.75
N MET A 24 -4.01 7.42 10.99
CA MET A 24 -3.50 6.11 11.36
C MET A 24 -2.10 5.90 10.79
N GLU A 25 -1.35 4.96 11.37
CA GLU A 25 -0.11 4.50 10.77
C GLU A 25 -0.40 3.61 9.55
N GLY A 26 0.33 3.87 8.47
CA GLY A 26 0.20 3.11 7.23
C GLY A 26 0.20 3.97 5.98
N TYR A 27 0.13 3.28 4.87
CA TYR A 27 0.30 3.80 3.53
C TYR A 27 -0.77 3.23 2.62
N ARG A 28 -1.03 3.96 1.54
CA ARG A 28 -1.98 3.58 0.51
C ARG A 28 -1.31 3.62 -0.84
N LEU A 29 -1.19 2.47 -1.48
CA LEU A 29 -0.72 2.33 -2.85
C LEU A 29 -1.91 2.29 -3.81
N ARG A 30 -1.85 3.07 -4.90
CA ARG A 30 -2.79 2.97 -6.02
C ARG A 30 -2.27 2.02 -7.09
N VAL A 31 -3.08 1.03 -7.45
CA VAL A 31 -2.80 0.06 -8.52
C VAL A 31 -3.95 0.07 -9.52
N GLY A 32 -3.88 0.98 -10.51
CA GLY A 32 -4.99 1.22 -11.43
C GLY A 32 -6.23 1.74 -10.68
N ASP A 33 -7.30 0.95 -10.69
CA ASP A 33 -8.57 1.23 -10.01
C ASP A 33 -8.66 0.66 -8.59
N TRP A 34 -7.62 -0.06 -8.15
CA TRP A 34 -7.53 -0.63 -6.81
C TRP A 34 -6.69 0.25 -5.90
N ARG A 35 -6.98 0.21 -4.60
CA ARG A 35 -6.06 0.71 -3.58
C ARG A 35 -5.76 -0.38 -2.57
N VAL A 36 -4.49 -0.42 -2.19
CA VAL A 36 -3.92 -1.35 -1.23
C VAL A 36 -3.49 -0.53 -0.04
N VAL A 37 -4.05 -0.84 1.13
CA VAL A 37 -3.64 -0.26 2.41
C VAL A 37 -2.66 -1.21 3.06
N TYR A 38 -1.51 -0.70 3.48
CA TYR A 38 -0.48 -1.50 4.13
C TYR A 38 0.24 -0.71 5.22
N THR A 39 0.85 -1.42 6.16
CA THR A 39 1.82 -0.89 7.11
C THR A 39 3.23 -1.37 6.74
N LEU A 40 4.24 -0.60 7.12
CA LEU A 40 5.65 -0.91 6.89
C LEU A 40 6.38 -0.89 8.23
N GLU A 41 6.92 -2.04 8.63
CA GLU A 41 7.85 -2.14 9.76
C GLU A 41 9.28 -2.09 9.22
N GLU A 42 9.86 -0.89 9.16
CA GLU A 42 11.17 -0.62 8.53
C GLU A 42 12.31 -1.47 9.14
N ALA A 43 12.29 -1.69 10.46
CA ALA A 43 13.33 -2.45 11.16
C ALA A 43 13.45 -3.91 10.71
N ARG A 44 12.39 -4.48 10.13
CA ARG A 44 12.33 -5.87 9.65
C ARG A 44 11.93 -5.98 8.18
N LEU A 45 11.75 -4.84 7.52
CA LEU A 45 11.23 -4.71 6.15
C LEU A 45 9.91 -5.49 5.92
N ILE A 46 9.01 -5.48 6.91
CA ILE A 46 7.74 -6.19 6.81
C ILE A 46 6.69 -5.25 6.22
N ILE A 47 6.04 -5.68 5.14
CA ILE A 47 4.91 -4.99 4.52
C ILE A 47 3.65 -5.80 4.80
N ALA A 48 2.82 -5.33 5.74
CA ALA A 48 1.56 -5.99 6.07
C ALA A 48 0.42 -5.32 5.33
N VAL A 49 -0.21 -6.05 4.40
CA VAL A 49 -1.40 -5.56 3.70
C VAL A 49 -2.62 -5.72 4.62
N VAL A 50 -3.25 -4.59 4.94
CA VAL A 50 -4.38 -4.52 5.87
C VAL A 50 -5.72 -4.59 5.14
N ASP A 51 -5.81 -3.97 3.95
CA ASP A 51 -7.03 -3.96 3.16
C ASP A 51 -6.75 -3.76 1.67
N ILE A 52 -7.62 -4.29 0.82
CA ILE A 52 -7.59 -4.15 -0.63
C ILE A 52 -9.01 -3.90 -1.14
N GLY A 53 -9.22 -2.77 -1.79
CA GLY A 53 -10.53 -2.44 -2.35
C GLY A 53 -10.46 -1.69 -3.68
N SER A 54 -11.53 -1.84 -4.47
CA SER A 54 -11.73 -1.06 -5.70
C SER A 54 -12.10 0.39 -5.38
N ARG A 55 -12.09 1.26 -6.39
CA ARG A 55 -12.42 2.68 -6.22
C ARG A 55 -13.85 2.85 -5.66
N GLY A 56 -13.94 3.21 -4.38
CA GLY A 56 -15.22 3.43 -3.68
C GLY A 56 -15.61 2.33 -2.70
N GLY A 57 -14.86 1.22 -2.64
CA GLY A 57 -15.12 0.09 -1.73
C GLY A 57 -14.32 0.08 -0.43
N ILE A 58 -13.43 1.05 -0.19
CA ILE A 58 -12.45 1.01 0.91
C ILE A 58 -12.95 1.69 2.19
N TYR A 59 -14.28 1.85 2.32
CA TYR A 59 -14.95 2.42 3.49
C TYR A 59 -16.37 1.85 3.62
N LYS A 60 -16.59 0.60 3.20
CA LYS A 60 -17.85 -0.11 3.43
C LYS A 60 -17.65 -1.19 4.48
#